data_AF-A0A813FC06-F1
#
_entry.id   AF-A0A813FC06-F1
#
_cell.length_a   1.000
_cell.length_b   1.000
_cell.length_c   1.000
_cell.angle_alpha   90.00
_cell.angle_beta   90.00
_cell.angle_gamma   90.00
#
_symmetry.space_group_name_H-M   'P 1'
#
loop_
_entity.id
_entity.type
_entity.pdbx_description
1 polymer ?
#
loop_
_entity_poly.entity_id
_entity_poly.type
_entity_poly.pdbx_seq_one_letter_code
_entity_poly.pdbx_strand_id
1 'polypeptide(L)'
;MSFQLTADAVILMRQHAFNATALAVLLFVRPFADAEQEVPPSTAVSALSAADWGTALLTGVSQIFLVNDPFSGALVLAGIAAYSPLMAAAALAGSLLGLGTAVATGADAAEVRNGLWGFNPALTCLAVSVFFVPLGISPLVLACGGAVATALLTAYMKDIFGSVLQVPSLTLPFCAVASACYLLASRSPSGAFGGLRLAARPHSPEENLRAVRAL
;
A
#
# COMPACT_ATOMS: atom_id res chain seq x y z
N MET A 1 -8.88 22.86 -18.00
CA MET A 1 -8.22 23.00 -16.68
C MET A 1 -9.21 22.87 -15.51
N SER A 2 -10.39 23.51 -15.56
CA SER A 2 -11.43 23.44 -14.50
C SER A 2 -12.08 22.07 -14.30
N PHE A 3 -12.28 21.27 -15.36
CA PHE A 3 -12.92 19.95 -15.28
C PHE A 3 -12.02 18.86 -14.67
N GLN A 4 -10.70 18.99 -14.83
CA GLN A 4 -9.72 18.02 -14.32
C GLN A 4 -9.47 18.22 -12.82
N LEU A 5 -9.43 19.48 -12.37
CA LEU A 5 -9.36 19.85 -10.96
C LEU A 5 -10.57 19.37 -10.15
N THR A 6 -11.76 19.32 -10.77
CA THR A 6 -12.98 18.82 -10.12
C THR A 6 -12.99 17.30 -10.00
N ALA A 7 -12.51 16.57 -11.01
CA ALA A 7 -12.37 15.11 -10.95
C ALA A 7 -11.32 14.67 -9.91
N ASP A 8 -10.16 15.32 -9.90
CA ASP A 8 -9.08 15.08 -8.93
C ASP A 8 -9.55 15.32 -7.50
N ALA A 9 -10.28 16.43 -7.27
CA ALA A 9 -10.86 16.75 -5.98
C ALA A 9 -11.90 15.71 -5.53
N VAL A 10 -12.72 15.18 -6.43
CA VAL A 10 -13.74 14.18 -6.09
C VAL A 10 -13.11 12.84 -5.68
N ILE A 11 -12.06 12.39 -6.37
CA ILE A 11 -11.36 11.14 -6.03
C ILE A 11 -10.72 11.26 -4.64
N LEU A 12 -9.96 12.32 -4.40
CA LEU A 12 -9.33 12.57 -3.12
C LEU A 12 -10.37 12.75 -2.01
N MET A 13 -11.43 13.53 -2.26
CA MET A 13 -12.48 13.79 -1.26
C MET A 13 -13.19 12.50 -0.82
N ARG A 14 -13.47 11.57 -1.74
CA ARG A 14 -14.08 10.27 -1.39
C ARG A 14 -13.16 9.43 -0.51
N GLN A 15 -11.87 9.36 -0.85
CA GLN A 15 -10.88 8.62 -0.06
C GLN A 15 -10.68 9.23 1.33
N HIS A 16 -10.57 10.56 1.41
CA HIS A 16 -10.42 11.26 2.68
C HIS A 16 -11.67 11.16 3.55
N ALA A 17 -12.87 11.19 2.97
CA ALA A 17 -14.11 11.00 3.71
C ALA A 17 -14.19 9.61 4.36
N PHE A 18 -13.89 8.55 3.59
CA PHE A 18 -13.84 7.18 4.13
C PHE A 18 -12.82 7.06 5.28
N ASN A 19 -11.61 7.57 5.08
CA ASN A 19 -10.55 7.53 6.09
C ASN A 19 -10.92 8.31 7.36
N ALA A 20 -11.56 9.48 7.21
CA ALA A 20 -12.00 10.30 8.34
C ALA A 20 -13.10 9.59 9.14
N THR A 21 -14.07 8.96 8.47
CA THR A 21 -15.11 8.18 9.14
C THR A 21 -14.51 6.98 9.88
N ALA A 22 -13.65 6.20 9.22
CA ALA A 22 -13.00 5.04 9.85
C ALA A 22 -12.18 5.46 11.08
N LEU A 23 -11.39 6.53 10.96
CA LEU A 23 -10.60 7.05 12.08
C LEU A 23 -11.48 7.58 13.22
N ALA A 24 -12.57 8.29 12.91
CA ALA A 24 -13.50 8.77 13.93
C ALA A 24 -14.13 7.61 14.72
N VAL A 25 -14.52 6.53 14.05
CA VAL A 25 -15.03 5.32 14.69
C VAL A 25 -13.97 4.67 15.57
N LEU A 26 -12.73 4.53 15.08
CA LEU A 26 -11.64 3.97 15.88
C LEU A 26 -11.31 4.83 17.10
N LEU A 27 -11.28 6.15 16.97
CA LEU A 27 -11.01 7.07 18.08
C LEU A 27 -12.12 7.07 19.14
N PHE A 28 -13.34 6.70 18.75
CA PHE A 28 -14.46 6.50 19.66
C PHE A 28 -14.35 5.16 20.40
N VAL A 29 -14.03 4.07 19.69
CA VAL A 29 -13.96 2.72 20.26
C VAL A 29 -12.67 2.51 21.07
N ARG A 30 -11.54 3.08 20.62
CA ARG A 30 -10.17 2.86 21.13
C ARG A 30 -9.88 1.40 21.44
N PRO A 31 -9.77 0.53 20.42
CA PRO A 31 -9.64 -0.92 20.62
C PRO A 31 -8.44 -1.36 21.47
N PHE A 32 -7.42 -0.50 21.62
CA PHE A 32 -6.23 -0.80 22.42
C PHE A 32 -6.26 -0.15 23.81
N ALA A 33 -7.36 0.50 24.21
CA ALA A 33 -7.44 1.18 25.51
C ALA A 33 -7.30 0.21 26.68
N ASP A 34 -7.89 -0.98 26.56
CA ASP A 34 -7.86 -2.03 27.58
C ASP A 34 -6.82 -3.13 27.26
N ALA A 35 -6.05 -2.96 26.18
CA ALA A 35 -5.01 -3.92 25.84
C ALA A 35 -3.84 -3.74 26.81
N GLU A 36 -3.62 -4.71 27.70
CA GLU A 36 -2.34 -4.81 28.40
C GLU A 36 -1.25 -4.96 27.33
N GLN A 37 -0.45 -3.92 27.13
CA GLN A 37 0.73 -3.98 26.27
C GLN A 37 1.80 -4.83 26.94
N GLU A 38 1.60 -6.15 26.91
CA GLU A 38 2.73 -7.05 27.02
C GLU A 38 3.54 -6.86 25.74
N VAL A 39 4.67 -6.16 25.84
CA VAL A 39 5.62 -6.03 24.73
C VAL A 39 6.44 -7.33 24.76
N PRO A 40 6.12 -8.34 23.93
CA PRO A 40 6.97 -9.52 23.87
C PRO A 40 8.38 -9.07 23.47
N PRO A 41 9.41 -9.80 23.93
CA PRO A 41 10.78 -9.48 23.56
C PRO A 41 10.91 -9.44 22.04
N SER A 42 11.42 -8.33 21.52
CA SER A 42 11.61 -8.16 20.09
C SER A 42 12.49 -9.29 19.55
N THR A 43 11.99 -9.99 18.55
CA THR A 43 12.68 -11.09 17.89
C THR A 43 13.24 -10.58 16.56
N ALA A 44 14.53 -10.81 16.34
CA ALA A 44 15.18 -10.40 15.09
C ALA A 44 14.63 -11.17 13.88
N VAL A 45 14.52 -10.49 12.73
CA VAL A 45 14.09 -11.11 11.45
C VAL A 45 14.97 -12.28 11.01
N SER A 46 16.22 -12.37 11.50
CA SER A 46 17.12 -13.50 11.24
C SER A 46 16.65 -14.82 11.85
N ALA A 47 15.69 -14.79 12.78
CA ALA A 47 15.06 -15.97 13.34
C ALA A 47 13.99 -16.59 12.42
N LEU A 48 13.58 -15.89 11.35
CA LEU A 48 12.55 -16.37 10.43
C LEU A 48 13.11 -17.42 9.46
N SER A 49 12.38 -18.51 9.29
CA SER A 49 12.68 -19.54 8.29
C SER A 49 12.28 -19.08 6.87
N ALA A 50 12.78 -19.76 5.85
CA ALA A 50 12.37 -19.50 4.47
C ALA A 50 10.85 -19.68 4.25
N ALA A 51 10.23 -20.61 4.98
CA ALA A 51 8.78 -20.82 4.94
C ALA A 51 8.04 -19.60 5.52
N ASP A 52 8.53 -19.04 6.63
CA ASP A 52 7.94 -17.84 7.23
C ASP A 52 7.94 -16.65 6.28
N TRP A 53 9.02 -16.46 5.51
CA TRP A 53 9.10 -15.41 4.49
C TRP A 53 8.09 -15.63 3.36
N GLY A 54 7.95 -16.88 2.90
CA GLY A 54 6.97 -17.24 1.89
C GLY A 54 5.54 -17.00 2.35
N THR A 55 5.22 -17.37 3.60
CA THR A 55 3.89 -17.10 4.18
C THR A 55 3.68 -15.62 4.43
N ALA A 56 4.66 -14.90 4.96
CA ALA A 56 4.57 -13.46 5.25
C ALA A 56 4.28 -12.64 3.99
N LEU A 57 4.84 -13.03 2.84
CA LEU A 57 4.59 -12.39 1.56
C LEU A 57 3.11 -12.47 1.16
N LEU A 58 2.50 -13.65 1.32
CA LEU A 58 1.09 -13.89 1.01
C LEU A 58 0.16 -13.29 2.08
N THR A 59 0.52 -13.44 3.36
CA THR A 59 -0.19 -12.82 4.48
C THR A 59 -0.21 -11.30 4.35
N GLY A 60 0.86 -10.70 3.84
CA GLY A 60 0.89 -9.28 3.50
C GLY A 60 -0.21 -8.89 2.51
N VAL A 61 -0.59 -9.77 1.58
CA VAL A 61 -1.70 -9.48 0.65
C VAL A 61 -3.06 -9.72 1.30
N SER A 62 -3.24 -10.76 2.11
CA SER A 62 -4.52 -10.99 2.81
C SER A 62 -4.83 -9.92 3.87
N GLN A 63 -3.80 -9.31 4.45
CA GLN A 63 -3.94 -8.23 5.42
C GLN A 63 -4.52 -6.94 4.80
N ILE A 64 -4.61 -6.84 3.48
CA ILE A 64 -5.44 -5.80 2.82
C ILE A 64 -6.89 -5.87 3.31
N PHE A 65 -7.37 -7.08 3.60
CA PHE A 65 -8.70 -7.34 4.13
C PHE A 65 -8.67 -7.70 5.63
N LEU A 66 -7.57 -7.40 6.32
CA LEU A 66 -7.36 -7.68 7.75
C LEU A 66 -7.45 -9.18 8.09
N VAL A 67 -7.05 -10.04 7.16
CA VAL A 67 -7.02 -11.50 7.34
C VAL A 67 -5.56 -11.94 7.52
N ASN A 68 -5.23 -12.57 8.64
CA ASN A 68 -3.91 -13.13 8.91
C ASN A 68 -3.83 -14.60 8.48
N ASP A 69 -3.92 -14.86 7.16
CA ASP A 69 -3.87 -16.21 6.60
C ASP A 69 -3.24 -16.21 5.19
N PRO A 70 -2.11 -16.91 4.98
CA PRO A 70 -1.43 -16.89 3.68
C PRO A 70 -2.25 -17.55 2.57
N PHE A 71 -3.13 -18.51 2.89
CA PHE A 71 -4.01 -19.13 1.89
C PHE A 71 -5.03 -18.12 1.35
N SER A 72 -5.66 -17.34 2.22
CA SER A 72 -6.51 -16.21 1.84
C SER A 72 -5.74 -15.21 0.98
N GLY A 73 -4.45 -14.98 1.27
CA GLY A 73 -3.58 -14.12 0.48
C GLY A 73 -3.38 -14.64 -0.95
N ALA A 74 -3.16 -15.95 -1.09
CA ALA A 74 -3.09 -16.61 -2.39
C ALA A 74 -4.42 -16.51 -3.17
N LEU A 75 -5.56 -16.67 -2.50
CA LEU A 75 -6.88 -16.51 -3.14
C LEU A 75 -7.12 -15.08 -3.61
N VAL A 76 -6.76 -14.08 -2.79
CA VAL A 76 -6.84 -12.66 -3.18
C VAL A 76 -5.94 -12.38 -4.39
N LEU A 77 -4.69 -12.83 -4.36
CA LEU A 77 -3.77 -12.70 -5.51
C LEU A 77 -4.31 -13.38 -6.77
N ALA A 78 -4.87 -14.58 -6.64
CA ALA A 78 -5.47 -15.30 -7.77
C ALA A 78 -6.67 -14.55 -8.35
N GLY A 79 -7.52 -13.97 -7.50
CA GLY A 79 -8.62 -13.11 -7.93
C GLY A 79 -8.15 -11.85 -8.67
N ILE A 80 -7.12 -11.18 -8.14
CA ILE A 80 -6.50 -10.03 -8.82
C ILE A 80 -5.89 -10.49 -10.15
N ALA A 81 -5.18 -11.62 -10.19
CA ALA A 81 -4.52 -12.13 -11.39
C ALA A 81 -5.51 -12.54 -12.48
N ALA A 82 -6.67 -13.08 -12.10
CA ALA A 82 -7.76 -13.39 -13.02
C ALA A 82 -8.31 -12.14 -13.73
N TYR A 83 -8.25 -10.98 -13.06
CA TYR A 83 -8.61 -9.69 -13.65
C TYR A 83 -7.45 -9.04 -14.43
N SER A 84 -6.27 -8.98 -13.81
CA SER A 84 -5.04 -8.41 -14.39
C SER A 84 -3.80 -9.04 -13.73
N PRO A 85 -3.04 -9.84 -14.49
CA PRO A 85 -1.76 -10.38 -14.01
C PRO A 85 -0.75 -9.31 -13.61
N LEU A 86 -0.74 -8.14 -14.28
CA LEU A 86 0.15 -7.04 -13.91
C LEU A 86 -0.24 -6.41 -12.57
N MET A 87 -1.53 -6.31 -12.25
CA MET A 87 -1.96 -5.85 -10.92
C MET A 87 -1.58 -6.86 -9.83
N ALA A 88 -1.71 -8.16 -10.08
CA ALA A 88 -1.29 -9.18 -9.12
C ALA A 88 0.23 -9.15 -8.89
N ALA A 89 1.01 -8.98 -9.96
CA ALA A 89 2.45 -8.78 -9.86
C ALA A 89 2.80 -7.51 -9.07
N ALA A 90 2.07 -6.41 -9.27
CA ALA A 90 2.27 -5.17 -8.52
C ALA A 90 1.95 -5.34 -7.02
N ALA A 91 0.84 -6.02 -6.68
CA ALA A 91 0.48 -6.32 -5.29
C ALA A 91 1.57 -7.17 -4.61
N LEU A 92 2.02 -8.23 -5.27
CA LEU A 92 3.06 -9.12 -4.77
C LEU A 92 4.41 -8.40 -4.62
N ALA A 93 4.79 -7.59 -5.61
CA ALA A 93 6.02 -6.79 -5.56
C ALA A 93 5.98 -5.75 -4.44
N GLY A 94 4.83 -5.09 -4.22
CA GLY A 94 4.67 -4.16 -3.10
C GLY A 94 4.80 -4.87 -1.75
N SER A 95 4.14 -6.02 -1.57
CA SER A 95 4.28 -6.84 -0.37
C SER A 95 5.75 -7.24 -0.12
N LEU A 96 6.45 -7.68 -1.17
CA LEU A 96 7.88 -8.02 -1.11
C LEU A 96 8.77 -6.83 -0.73
N LEU A 97 8.52 -5.64 -1.30
CA LEU A 97 9.24 -4.42 -0.96
C LEU A 97 8.99 -3.99 0.48
N GLY A 98 7.78 -4.19 0.99
CA GLY A 98 7.45 -4.02 2.40
C GLY A 98 8.28 -4.91 3.31
N LEU A 99 8.37 -6.21 2.98
CA LEU A 99 9.24 -7.17 3.69
C LEU A 99 10.72 -6.79 3.62
N GLY A 100 11.21 -6.38 2.44
CA GLY A 100 12.58 -5.90 2.28
C GLY A 100 12.87 -4.66 3.13
N THR A 101 11.90 -3.75 3.24
CA THR A 101 11.99 -2.57 4.13
C THR A 101 12.04 -3.01 5.59
N ALA A 102 11.22 -3.98 5.99
CA ALA A 102 11.23 -4.55 7.34
C ALA A 102 12.60 -5.10 7.74
N VAL A 103 13.27 -5.80 6.82
CA VAL A 103 14.65 -6.28 7.02
C VAL A 103 15.60 -5.10 7.18
N ALA A 104 15.53 -4.11 6.29
CA ALA A 104 16.42 -2.95 6.30
C ALA A 104 16.31 -2.11 7.57
N THR A 105 15.13 -2.08 8.20
CA THR A 105 14.88 -1.32 9.44
C THR A 105 14.98 -2.14 10.71
N GLY A 106 15.26 -3.45 10.63
CA GLY A 106 15.35 -4.33 11.80
C GLY A 106 14.01 -4.54 12.50
N ALA A 107 12.93 -4.70 11.73
CA ALA A 107 11.59 -4.91 12.26
C ALA A 107 11.47 -6.17 13.14
N ASP A 108 10.41 -6.23 13.95
CA ASP A 108 10.12 -7.42 14.74
C ASP A 108 9.64 -8.58 13.86
N ALA A 109 10.17 -9.78 14.11
CA ALA A 109 9.87 -10.98 13.34
C ALA A 109 8.40 -11.39 13.42
N ALA A 110 7.69 -11.12 14.51
CA ALA A 110 6.26 -11.42 14.61
C ALA A 110 5.43 -10.46 13.74
N GLU A 111 5.79 -9.18 13.67
CA GLU A 111 5.13 -8.24 12.75
C GLU A 111 5.30 -8.65 11.28
N VAL A 112 6.51 -9.10 10.92
CA VAL A 112 6.82 -9.62 9.57
C VAL A 112 5.98 -10.86 9.28
N ARG A 113 5.95 -11.84 10.19
CA ARG A 113 5.20 -13.09 10.02
C ARG A 113 3.70 -12.86 9.86
N ASN A 114 3.17 -11.87 10.58
CA ASN A 114 1.76 -11.46 10.50
C ASN A 114 1.46 -10.57 9.27
N GLY A 115 2.42 -10.34 8.37
CA GLY A 115 2.23 -9.61 7.13
C GLY A 115 2.03 -8.09 7.30
N LEU A 116 2.30 -7.53 8.48
CA LEU A 116 1.98 -6.13 8.81
C LEU A 116 2.83 -5.12 8.02
N TRP A 117 3.97 -5.57 7.50
CA TRP A 117 4.85 -4.77 6.66
C TRP A 117 4.50 -4.82 5.16
N GLY A 118 3.66 -5.77 4.73
CA GLY A 118 3.40 -6.03 3.31
C GLY A 118 2.15 -5.36 2.73
N PHE A 119 1.08 -5.21 3.51
CA PHE A 119 -0.24 -4.85 2.97
C PHE A 119 -0.36 -3.41 2.47
N ASN A 120 0.11 -2.44 3.26
CA ASN A 120 0.10 -1.03 2.88
C ASN A 120 0.98 -0.79 1.62
N PRO A 121 2.23 -1.30 1.55
CA PRO A 121 3.04 -1.24 0.32
C PRO A 121 2.41 -1.94 -0.89
N ALA A 122 1.75 -3.09 -0.71
CA ALA A 122 1.01 -3.79 -1.76
C ALA A 122 -0.09 -2.91 -2.36
N LEU A 123 -0.87 -2.23 -1.50
CA LEU A 123 -1.88 -1.25 -1.93
C LEU A 123 -1.27 -0.07 -2.68
N THR A 124 -0.11 0.43 -2.24
CA THR A 124 0.59 1.53 -2.94
C THR A 124 1.02 1.12 -4.34
N CYS A 125 1.62 -0.06 -4.51
CA CYS A 125 1.97 -0.58 -5.83
C CYS A 125 0.74 -0.84 -6.71
N LEU A 126 -0.35 -1.38 -6.15
CA LEU A 126 -1.62 -1.54 -6.85
C LEU A 126 -2.17 -0.20 -7.33
N ALA A 127 -2.21 0.82 -6.48
CA ALA A 127 -2.68 2.15 -6.86
C ALA A 127 -1.81 2.75 -7.97
N VAL A 128 -0.48 2.63 -7.87
CA VAL A 128 0.40 3.11 -8.96
C VAL A 128 0.11 2.35 -10.26
N SER A 129 -0.12 1.03 -10.21
CA SER A 129 -0.43 0.23 -11.40
C SER A 129 -1.74 0.65 -12.09
N VAL A 130 -2.74 1.11 -11.33
CA VAL A 130 -4.07 1.49 -11.84
C VAL A 130 -4.11 2.93 -12.32
N PHE A 131 -3.53 3.87 -11.56
CA PHE A 131 -3.65 5.30 -11.83
C PHE A 131 -2.59 5.83 -12.80
N PHE A 132 -1.52 5.07 -13.04
CA PHE A 132 -0.41 5.50 -13.89
C PHE A 132 -0.27 4.59 -15.10
N VAL A 133 0.13 5.19 -16.23
CA VAL A 133 0.42 4.42 -17.43
C VAL A 133 1.79 3.75 -17.27
N PRO A 134 1.93 2.43 -17.49
CA PRO A 134 3.19 1.71 -17.32
C PRO A 134 4.15 1.96 -18.51
N LEU A 135 4.60 3.21 -18.66
CA LEU A 135 5.54 3.63 -19.70
C LEU A 135 6.85 4.12 -19.08
N GLY A 136 7.94 3.44 -19.42
CA GLY A 136 9.28 3.80 -18.95
C GLY A 136 9.53 3.46 -17.48
N ILE A 137 10.62 4.03 -16.95
CA ILE A 137 11.11 3.71 -15.61
C ILE A 137 10.41 4.50 -14.49
N SER A 138 9.84 5.68 -14.80
CA SER A 138 9.25 6.56 -13.78
C SER A 138 8.12 5.94 -12.96
N PRO A 139 7.12 5.25 -13.55
CA PRO A 139 6.09 4.58 -12.76
C PRO A 139 6.66 3.47 -11.87
N LEU A 140 7.71 2.77 -12.32
CA LEU A 140 8.39 1.75 -11.52
C LEU A 140 9.11 2.38 -10.33
N VAL A 141 9.86 3.47 -10.55
CA VAL A 141 10.53 4.22 -9.46
C VAL A 141 9.51 4.76 -8.47
N LEU A 142 8.38 5.29 -8.96
CA LEU A 142 7.29 5.76 -8.10
C LEU A 142 6.65 4.62 -7.30
N ALA A 143 6.41 3.46 -7.92
CA ALA A 143 5.87 2.29 -7.24
C ALA A 143 6.84 1.79 -6.15
N CYS A 144 8.12 1.61 -6.49
CA CYS A 144 9.12 1.12 -5.53
C CYS A 144 9.36 2.13 -4.40
N GLY A 145 9.60 3.39 -4.73
CA GLY A 145 9.80 4.46 -3.75
C GLY A 145 8.56 4.69 -2.88
N GLY A 146 7.38 4.66 -3.50
CA GLY A 146 6.10 4.75 -2.80
C GLY A 146 5.88 3.58 -1.85
N ALA A 147 6.17 2.34 -2.26
CA ALA A 147 6.06 1.16 -1.41
C ALA A 147 6.97 1.26 -0.17
N VAL A 148 8.25 1.61 -0.37
CA VAL A 148 9.20 1.81 0.74
C VAL A 148 8.76 2.94 1.66
N ALA A 149 8.38 4.10 1.11
CA ALA A 149 7.87 5.23 1.89
C ALA A 149 6.61 4.84 2.68
N THR A 150 5.74 4.04 2.08
CA THR A 150 4.52 3.52 2.71
C THR A 150 4.84 2.57 3.86
N ALA A 151 5.80 1.66 3.70
CA ALA A 151 6.23 0.74 4.74
C ALA A 151 6.79 1.50 5.96
N LEU A 152 7.68 2.47 5.71
CA LEU A 152 8.25 3.33 6.76
C LEU A 152 7.18 4.15 7.48
N LEU A 153 6.25 4.74 6.72
CA LEU A 153 5.13 5.48 7.29
C LEU A 153 4.19 4.56 8.09
N THR A 154 4.00 3.32 7.66
CA THR A 154 3.21 2.32 8.39
C THR A 154 3.83 2.03 9.74
N ALA A 155 5.15 1.79 9.80
CA ALA A 155 5.86 1.56 11.05
C ALA A 155 5.73 2.77 12.01
N TYR A 156 5.98 3.98 11.50
CA TYR A 156 5.89 5.20 12.31
C TYR A 156 4.46 5.48 12.81
N MET A 157 3.47 5.36 11.93
CA MET A 157 2.07 5.58 12.31
C MET A 157 1.56 4.50 13.26
N LYS A 158 1.97 3.24 13.12
CA LYS A 158 1.62 2.17 14.05
C LYS A 158 2.02 2.54 15.47
N ASP A 159 3.25 3.01 15.66
CA ASP A 159 3.76 3.34 17.00
C ASP A 159 3.02 4.52 17.61
N ILE A 160 2.80 5.60 16.86
CA ILE A 160 2.07 6.78 17.36
C ILE A 160 0.59 6.46 17.61
N PHE A 161 -0.08 5.82 16.65
CA PHE A 161 -1.50 5.52 16.76
C PHE A 161 -1.75 4.51 17.89
N GLY A 162 -0.87 3.52 18.04
CA GLY A 162 -0.96 2.54 19.11
C GLY A 162 -0.69 3.14 20.49
N SER A 163 0.41 3.88 20.66
CA SER A 163 0.82 4.40 21.97
C SER A 163 0.06 5.63 22.44
N VAL A 164 -0.32 6.53 21.53
CA VAL A 164 -0.94 7.82 21.89
C VAL A 164 -2.46 7.78 21.68
N LEU A 165 -2.91 7.21 20.57
CA LEU A 165 -4.32 7.22 20.18
C LEU A 165 -5.06 5.92 20.56
N GLN A 166 -4.33 4.88 20.96
CA GLN A 166 -4.85 3.55 21.31
C GLN A 166 -5.70 2.92 20.20
N VAL A 167 -5.29 3.12 18.95
CA VAL A 167 -5.97 2.62 17.74
C VAL A 167 -4.97 2.10 16.71
N PRO A 168 -5.37 1.22 15.79
CA PRO A 168 -4.53 0.86 14.64
C PRO A 168 -4.50 1.97 13.59
N SER A 169 -3.39 2.10 12.86
CA SER A 169 -3.25 3.03 11.73
C SER A 169 -3.93 2.53 10.44
N LEU A 170 -4.26 1.23 10.37
CA LEU A 170 -4.87 0.56 9.21
C LEU A 170 -4.18 0.93 7.90
N THR A 171 -4.95 1.32 6.87
CA THR A 171 -4.46 1.69 5.54
C THR A 171 -4.25 3.20 5.37
N LEU A 172 -4.24 3.99 6.45
CA LEU A 172 -3.94 5.43 6.38
C LEU A 172 -2.56 5.73 5.78
N PRO A 173 -1.48 4.97 6.09
CA PRO A 173 -0.18 5.16 5.46
C PRO A 173 -0.24 5.04 3.94
N PHE A 174 -0.86 3.97 3.42
CA PHE A 174 -1.13 3.78 1.99
C PHE A 174 -1.88 4.98 1.41
N CYS A 175 -2.97 5.40 2.06
CA CYS A 175 -3.80 6.49 1.55
C CYS A 175 -3.02 7.80 1.41
N ALA A 176 -2.19 8.13 2.41
CA ALA A 176 -1.36 9.33 2.39
C ALA A 176 -0.34 9.28 1.25
N VAL A 177 0.38 8.17 1.11
CA VAL A 177 1.42 8.03 0.07
C VAL A 177 0.81 7.96 -1.33
N ALA A 178 -0.27 7.20 -1.53
CA ALA A 178 -0.96 7.13 -2.82
C ALA A 178 -1.49 8.52 -3.25
N SER A 179 -2.03 9.29 -2.31
CA SER A 179 -2.45 10.68 -2.56
C SER A 179 -1.26 11.56 -2.95
N ALA A 180 -0.12 11.42 -2.26
CA ALA A 180 1.10 12.15 -2.60
C ALA A 180 1.61 11.78 -3.99
N CYS A 181 1.67 10.49 -4.34
CA CYS A 181 2.02 10.01 -5.68
C CYS A 181 1.12 10.61 -6.75
N TYR A 182 -0.20 10.59 -6.55
CA TYR A 182 -1.17 11.17 -7.47
C TYR A 182 -0.96 12.68 -7.66
N LEU A 183 -0.79 13.40 -6.56
CA LEU A 183 -0.58 14.85 -6.54
C LEU A 183 0.75 15.27 -7.18
N LEU A 184 1.80 14.46 -7.03
CA LEU A 184 3.09 14.71 -7.68
C LEU A 184 2.96 14.68 -9.21
N ALA A 185 2.16 13.76 -9.74
CA ALA A 185 1.93 13.65 -11.17
C ALA A 185 0.94 14.69 -11.70
N SER A 186 -0.13 15.00 -10.97
CA SER A 186 -1.10 16.02 -11.40
C SER A 186 -0.49 17.42 -11.44
N ARG A 187 0.51 17.70 -10.59
CA ARG A 187 1.27 18.96 -10.59
C ARG A 187 2.48 18.98 -11.53
N SER A 188 2.70 17.92 -12.31
CA SER A 188 3.79 17.87 -13.29
C SER A 188 3.25 17.63 -14.72
N PRO A 189 2.68 18.64 -15.39
CA PRO A 189 2.01 18.47 -16.68
C PRO A 189 2.98 18.18 -17.85
N SER A 190 4.29 18.35 -17.66
CA SER A 190 5.27 18.51 -18.75
C SER A 190 6.56 17.70 -18.55
N GLY A 191 6.48 16.44 -18.15
CA GLY A 191 7.64 15.52 -18.21
C GLY A 191 8.78 15.79 -17.23
N ALA A 192 8.61 16.70 -16.26
CA ALA A 192 9.66 17.04 -15.28
C ALA A 192 10.07 15.84 -14.39
N PHE A 193 9.19 14.83 -14.24
CA PHE A 193 9.50 13.54 -13.61
C PHE A 193 9.58 12.40 -14.64
N GLY A 194 10.44 12.54 -15.65
CA GLY A 194 10.85 11.45 -16.54
C GLY A 194 9.73 10.77 -17.34
N GLY A 195 8.66 11.50 -17.67
CA GLY A 195 7.53 10.94 -18.44
C GLY A 195 6.46 10.22 -17.61
N LEU A 196 6.39 10.47 -16.30
CA LEU A 196 5.27 10.02 -15.45
C LEU A 196 3.93 10.56 -15.98
N ARG A 197 2.98 9.66 -16.26
CA ARG A 197 1.67 10.01 -16.85
C ARG A 197 0.54 9.30 -16.12
N LEU A 198 -0.46 10.07 -15.72
CA LEU A 198 -1.72 9.52 -15.20
C LEU A 198 -2.52 8.88 -16.33
N ALA A 199 -3.20 7.77 -16.01
CA ALA A 199 -4.14 7.14 -16.91
C ALA A 199 -5.37 8.04 -17.09
N ALA A 200 -5.76 8.33 -18.33
CA ALA A 200 -6.90 9.20 -18.61
C ALA A 200 -8.23 8.59 -18.12
N ARG A 201 -8.31 7.25 -18.12
CA ARG A 201 -9.39 6.46 -17.56
C ARG A 201 -8.74 5.30 -16.80
N PRO A 202 -8.48 5.44 -15.49
CA PRO A 202 -7.80 4.42 -14.71
C PRO A 202 -8.49 3.07 -14.82
N HIS A 203 -7.74 2.07 -15.29
CA HIS A 203 -8.13 0.68 -15.40
C HIS A 203 -6.93 -0.22 -15.06
N SER A 204 -6.99 -1.51 -15.40
CA SER A 204 -5.84 -2.40 -15.41
C SER A 204 -4.64 -1.81 -16.19
N PRO A 205 -3.39 -2.08 -15.77
CA PRO A 205 -2.19 -1.58 -16.43
C PRO A 205 -2.13 -1.93 -17.93
N GLU A 206 -2.62 -3.12 -18.30
CA GLU A 206 -2.70 -3.59 -19.68
C GLU A 206 -3.61 -2.71 -20.53
N GLU A 207 -4.75 -2.28 -19.99
CA GLU A 207 -5.69 -1.39 -20.68
C GLU A 207 -5.21 0.05 -20.71
N ASN A 208 -4.62 0.54 -19.63
CA ASN A 208 -3.99 1.86 -19.59
C ASN A 208 -2.91 1.97 -20.68
N LEU A 209 -2.10 0.93 -20.86
CA LEU A 209 -1.07 0.88 -21.90
C LEU A 209 -1.67 0.78 -23.31
N ARG A 210 -2.70 -0.04 -23.51
CA ARG A 210 -3.41 -0.16 -24.80
C ARG A 210 -4.04 1.16 -25.22
N ALA A 211 -4.69 1.86 -24.29
CA ALA A 211 -5.33 3.14 -24.55
C ALA A 211 -4.35 4.21 -25.05
N VAL A 212 -3.12 4.23 -24.51
CA VAL A 212 -2.09 5.18 -24.96
C VAL A 212 -1.47 4.79 -26.31
N ARG A 213 -1.35 3.49 -26.61
CA ARG A 213 -0.82 3.00 -27.91
C ARG A 213 -1.80 3.16 -29.08
N ALA A 214 -3.08 3.37 -28.80
CA ALA A 214 -4.12 3.58 -29.80
C ALA A 214 -4.32 5.05 -30.21
N LEU A 215 -3.55 5.97 -29.61
CA LEU A 215 -3.51 7.40 -29.92
C LEU A 215 -2.34 7.72 -30.85
#